data_AF-A0A0C3G7Z2-F1
#
_entry.id   AF-A0A0C3G7Z2-F1
#
_cell.length_a   1.000
_cell.length_b   1.000
_cell.length_c   1.000
_cell.angle_alpha   90.00
_cell.angle_beta   90.00
_cell.angle_gamma   90.00
#
_symmetry.space_group_name_H-M   'P 1'
#
loop_
_entity.id
_entity.type
_entity.pdbx_description
1 polymer ?
#
loop_
_entity_poly.entity_id
_entity_poly.type
_entity_poly.pdbx_seq_one_letter_code
_entity_poly.pdbx_strand_id
1 'polypeptide(L)'
;MSDAVELKKLVKQLQSTSTDEEAVSILQTLKKDYQVNEAILRESKAGLAVGKLRSHASKEVADLAKEIVKKWKTEVEKAKAGSSSNGKPSVNGKVQSRKPSMTPTPATPTSANPSKNDLRSAKTDGVQIDITGDKTRDKCVELIYDALASDSGAPPDQILKRARGIESSVLSLFETTNQAYKAKIRSLFVNLKDKNNPGLRESVVSGDISVDRLSKMSSEEMASEERKAADNKIKEQNFQSSLGAEEQQAETDAFQCSRCKQRKCRYRQAQTRSADEPMTTFVTCTNCNNRWKFS
;
A
#
# COMPACT_ATOMS: atom_id res chain seq x y z
N MET A 1 5.45 -36.92 21.92
CA MET A 1 6.18 -35.68 21.58
C MET A 1 5.33 -34.94 20.54
N SER A 2 5.19 -33.62 20.63
CA SER A 2 4.29 -32.87 19.73
C SER A 2 4.82 -32.88 18.29
N ASP A 3 3.98 -33.23 17.30
CA ASP A 3 4.29 -33.23 15.86
C ASP A 3 4.96 -31.93 15.38
N ALA A 4 4.63 -30.81 16.01
CA ALA A 4 5.25 -29.51 15.76
C ALA A 4 6.76 -29.46 16.04
N VAL A 5 7.26 -30.23 17.01
CA VAL A 5 8.69 -30.28 17.38
C VAL A 5 9.49 -31.12 16.38
N GLU A 6 8.90 -32.20 15.87
CA GLU A 6 9.53 -33.03 14.83
C GLU A 6 9.55 -32.31 13.48
N LEU A 7 8.46 -31.63 13.13
CA LEU A 7 8.41 -30.75 11.95
C LEU A 7 9.45 -29.63 12.02
N LYS A 8 9.69 -29.03 13.19
CA LYS A 8 10.77 -28.05 13.38
C LYS A 8 12.15 -28.65 13.10
N LYS A 9 12.41 -29.90 13.51
CA LYS A 9 13.69 -30.60 13.25
C LYS A 9 13.88 -30.86 11.76
N LEU A 10 12.85 -31.39 11.09
CA LEU A 10 12.89 -31.65 9.64
C LEU A 10 13.04 -30.37 8.82
N VAL A 11 12.39 -29.29 9.22
CA VAL A 11 12.55 -27.96 8.60
C VAL A 11 13.97 -27.42 8.79
N LYS A 12 14.57 -27.63 9.96
CA LYS A 12 15.96 -27.21 10.22
C LYS A 12 16.94 -28.02 9.36
N GLN A 13 16.71 -29.33 9.21
CA GLN A 13 17.50 -30.19 8.32
C GLN A 13 17.36 -29.76 6.86
N LEU A 14 16.14 -29.50 6.37
CA LEU A 14 15.88 -28.98 5.03
C LEU A 14 16.57 -27.64 4.73
N GLN A 15 16.81 -26.80 5.74
CA GLN A 15 17.51 -25.53 5.56
C GLN A 15 19.03 -25.68 5.60
N SER A 16 19.55 -26.73 6.25
CA SER A 16 21.00 -27.00 6.34
C SER A 16 21.52 -27.94 5.26
N THR A 17 20.63 -28.71 4.61
CA THR A 17 21.00 -29.66 3.56
C THR A 17 21.54 -28.94 2.32
N SER A 18 22.67 -29.44 1.80
CA SER A 18 23.35 -28.89 0.61
C SER A 18 23.18 -29.77 -0.64
N THR A 19 22.60 -30.97 -0.50
CA THR A 19 22.42 -31.95 -1.57
C THR A 19 20.94 -32.06 -1.95
N ASP A 20 20.67 -32.08 -3.26
CA ASP A 20 19.31 -32.10 -3.80
C ASP A 20 18.56 -33.40 -3.45
N GLU A 21 19.27 -34.53 -3.37
CA GLU A 21 18.69 -35.85 -3.07
C GLU A 21 18.20 -35.98 -1.62
N GLU A 22 18.92 -35.37 -0.66
CA GLU A 22 18.49 -35.29 0.73
C GLU A 22 17.29 -34.35 0.91
N ALA A 23 17.23 -33.26 0.13
CA ALA A 23 16.06 -32.39 0.13
C ALA A 23 14.81 -33.13 -0.38
N VAL A 24 14.95 -33.95 -1.42
CA VAL A 24 13.86 -34.78 -1.95
C VAL A 24 13.40 -35.82 -0.92
N SER A 25 14.32 -36.53 -0.25
CA SER A 25 13.96 -37.55 0.74
C SER A 25 13.22 -36.95 1.94
N ILE A 26 13.68 -35.80 2.46
CA ILE A 26 13.00 -35.12 3.57
C ILE A 26 11.61 -34.60 3.14
N LEU A 27 11.46 -34.09 1.91
CA LEU A 27 10.15 -33.69 1.38
C LEU A 27 9.20 -34.88 1.23
N GLN A 28 9.70 -36.07 0.87
CA GLN A 28 8.87 -37.28 0.79
C GLN A 28 8.43 -37.76 2.17
N THR A 29 9.29 -37.70 3.19
CA THR A 29 8.94 -37.97 4.60
C THR A 29 7.87 -36.99 5.08
N LEU A 30 8.04 -35.69 4.82
CA LEU A 30 7.05 -34.66 5.15
C LEU A 30 5.69 -34.86 4.46
N LYS A 31 5.69 -35.46 3.26
CA LYS A 31 4.47 -35.75 2.50
C LYS A 31 3.71 -36.97 3.02
N LYS A 32 4.39 -37.95 3.62
CA LYS A 32 3.80 -39.23 4.06
C LYS A 32 3.39 -39.21 5.52
N ASP A 33 4.22 -38.63 6.40
CA ASP A 33 4.15 -38.96 7.82
C ASP A 33 3.39 -37.91 8.66
N TYR A 34 3.01 -36.75 8.08
CA TYR A 34 2.41 -35.66 8.85
C TYR A 34 1.09 -35.16 8.24
N GLN A 35 0.01 -35.26 9.03
CA GLN A 35 -1.25 -34.53 8.79
C GLN A 35 -1.15 -33.15 9.44
N VAL A 36 -1.19 -32.11 8.63
CA VAL A 36 -0.71 -30.80 9.05
C VAL A 36 -1.87 -29.85 9.26
N ASN A 37 -2.17 -29.55 10.53
CA ASN A 37 -3.22 -28.61 10.91
C ASN A 37 -2.70 -27.16 11.01
N GLU A 38 -3.57 -26.15 10.96
CA GLU A 38 -3.16 -24.72 10.91
C GLU A 38 -2.27 -24.32 12.10
N ALA A 39 -2.60 -24.81 13.30
CA ALA A 39 -1.81 -24.56 14.51
C ALA A 39 -0.38 -25.09 14.38
N ILE A 40 -0.22 -26.28 13.78
CA ILE A 40 1.07 -26.95 13.59
C ILE A 40 1.92 -26.23 12.53
N LEU A 41 1.31 -25.69 11.47
CA LEU A 41 2.02 -24.87 10.46
C LEU A 41 2.54 -23.56 11.04
N ARG A 42 1.72 -22.88 11.85
CA ARG A 42 2.09 -21.62 12.49
C ARG A 42 3.23 -21.83 13.48
N GLU A 43 3.17 -22.90 14.27
CA GLU A 43 4.17 -23.19 15.28
C GLU A 43 5.49 -23.68 14.68
N SER A 44 5.44 -24.58 13.69
CA SER A 44 6.64 -25.18 13.08
C SER A 44 7.32 -24.28 12.05
N LYS A 45 6.62 -23.25 11.52
CA LYS A 45 7.05 -22.43 10.38
C LYS A 45 7.37 -23.25 9.12
N ALA A 46 6.94 -24.52 9.05
CA ALA A 46 7.20 -25.42 7.92
C ALA A 46 6.62 -24.89 6.60
N GLY A 47 5.47 -24.21 6.65
CA GLY A 47 4.85 -23.60 5.47
C GLY A 47 5.72 -22.56 4.77
N LEU A 48 6.53 -21.79 5.52
CA LEU A 48 7.44 -20.80 4.93
C LEU A 48 8.68 -21.47 4.32
N ALA A 49 9.23 -22.48 5.00
CA ALA A 49 10.42 -23.19 4.53
C ALA A 49 10.13 -23.97 3.24
N VAL A 50 9.05 -24.77 3.22
CA VAL A 50 8.62 -25.52 2.03
C VAL A 50 8.12 -24.56 0.94
N GLY A 51 7.54 -23.42 1.32
CA GLY A 51 7.13 -22.37 0.38
C GLY A 51 8.30 -21.81 -0.45
N LYS A 52 9.49 -21.63 0.15
CA LYS A 52 10.71 -21.19 -0.56
C LYS A 52 11.23 -22.24 -1.53
N LEU A 53 11.08 -23.52 -1.21
CA LEU A 53 11.53 -24.62 -2.07
C LEU A 53 10.71 -24.76 -3.37
N ARG A 54 9.57 -24.07 -3.51
CA ARG A 54 8.79 -24.05 -4.76
C ARG A 54 9.50 -23.40 -5.94
N SER A 55 10.53 -22.60 -5.67
CA SER A 55 11.39 -21.95 -6.67
C SER A 55 12.83 -22.49 -6.64
N HIS A 56 13.04 -23.71 -6.12
CA HIS A 56 14.35 -24.35 -6.10
C HIS A 56 14.87 -24.65 -7.51
N ALA A 57 16.20 -24.73 -7.68
CA ALA A 57 16.85 -24.95 -8.97
C ALA A 57 16.52 -26.33 -9.57
N SER A 58 16.38 -27.35 -8.73
CA SER A 58 15.96 -28.69 -9.12
C SER A 58 14.43 -28.79 -9.27
N LYS A 59 14.00 -29.21 -10.47
CA LYS A 59 12.58 -29.30 -10.84
C LYS A 59 11.81 -30.29 -9.95
N GLU A 60 12.46 -31.38 -9.55
CA GLU A 60 11.86 -32.42 -8.70
C GLU A 60 11.56 -31.92 -7.28
N VAL A 61 12.49 -31.17 -6.67
CA VAL A 61 12.29 -30.52 -5.36
C VAL A 61 11.18 -29.47 -5.44
N ALA A 62 11.18 -28.66 -6.50
CA ALA A 62 10.20 -27.61 -6.70
C ALA A 62 8.77 -28.16 -6.90
N ASP A 63 8.61 -29.26 -7.63
CA ASP A 63 7.32 -29.87 -7.90
C ASP A 63 6.77 -30.63 -6.67
N LEU A 64 7.63 -31.31 -5.91
CA LEU A 64 7.26 -31.91 -4.61
C LEU A 64 6.85 -30.85 -3.59
N ALA A 65 7.59 -29.74 -3.49
CA ALA A 65 7.23 -28.63 -2.61
C ALA A 65 5.89 -27.99 -2.98
N LYS A 66 5.59 -27.83 -4.28
CA LYS A 66 4.28 -27.33 -4.75
C LYS A 66 3.14 -28.28 -4.39
N GLU A 67 3.35 -29.59 -4.50
CA GLU A 67 2.34 -30.59 -4.16
C GLU A 67 2.02 -30.59 -2.66
N ILE A 68 3.05 -30.53 -1.80
CA ILE A 68 2.89 -30.46 -0.34
C ILE A 68 2.13 -29.19 0.06
N VAL A 69 2.49 -28.03 -0.50
CA VAL A 69 1.80 -26.77 -0.22
C VAL A 69 0.33 -26.81 -0.66
N LYS A 70 0.00 -27.47 -1.78
CA LYS A 70 -1.39 -27.68 -2.21
C LYS A 70 -2.15 -28.55 -1.20
N LYS A 71 -1.56 -29.67 -0.75
CA LYS A 71 -2.17 -30.57 0.23
C LYS A 71 -2.44 -29.88 1.57
N TRP A 72 -1.45 -29.17 2.11
CA TRP A 72 -1.61 -28.42 3.36
C TRP A 72 -2.66 -27.32 3.24
N LYS A 73 -2.74 -26.64 2.09
CA LYS A 73 -3.80 -25.63 1.86
C LYS A 73 -5.19 -26.28 1.86
N THR A 74 -5.36 -27.44 1.24
CA THR A 74 -6.65 -28.16 1.24
C THR A 74 -7.03 -28.69 2.62
N GLU A 75 -6.07 -29.17 3.42
CA GLU A 75 -6.32 -29.67 4.77
C GLU A 75 -6.72 -28.54 5.74
N VAL A 76 -6.07 -27.38 5.63
CA VAL A 76 -6.41 -26.19 6.44
C VAL A 76 -7.80 -25.66 6.08
N GLU A 77 -8.14 -25.58 4.79
CA GLU A 77 -9.49 -25.16 4.37
C GLU A 77 -10.57 -26.16 4.81
N LYS A 78 -10.29 -27.47 4.74
CA LYS A 78 -11.18 -28.52 5.22
C LYS A 78 -11.36 -28.46 6.75
N ALA A 79 -10.31 -28.18 7.50
CA ALA A 79 -10.36 -28.00 8.95
C ALA A 79 -11.16 -26.73 9.36
N LYS A 80 -11.08 -25.65 8.57
CA LYS A 80 -11.90 -24.44 8.78
C LYS A 80 -13.38 -24.67 8.49
N ALA A 81 -13.71 -25.43 7.45
CA ALA A 81 -15.09 -25.78 7.11
C ALA A 81 -15.75 -26.69 8.16
N GLY A 82 -14.96 -27.48 8.91
CA GLY A 82 -15.46 -28.36 9.98
C GLY A 82 -15.66 -27.70 11.35
N SER A 83 -15.22 -26.45 11.55
CA SER A 83 -15.19 -25.78 12.88
C SER A 83 -16.32 -24.77 13.12
N SER A 84 -17.30 -24.64 12.21
CA SER A 84 -18.48 -23.78 12.42
C SER A 84 -19.66 -24.55 13.02
N SER A 85 -19.59 -24.89 14.31
CA SER A 85 -20.76 -25.27 15.11
C SER A 85 -20.55 -25.02 16.62
N ASN A 86 -20.79 -23.78 17.06
CA ASN A 86 -21.26 -23.38 18.39
C ASN A 86 -21.46 -21.85 18.37
N GLY A 87 -22.61 -21.21 18.58
CA GLY A 87 -23.93 -21.64 19.06
C GLY A 87 -24.45 -20.53 19.99
N LYS A 88 -25.42 -19.71 19.55
CA LYS A 88 -26.48 -19.06 20.37
C LYS A 88 -27.44 -18.21 19.50
N PRO A 89 -28.68 -17.94 19.94
CA PRO A 89 -29.85 -18.55 19.32
C PRO A 89 -30.82 -17.52 18.71
N SER A 90 -31.56 -17.91 17.68
CA SER A 90 -32.80 -17.22 17.32
C SER A 90 -33.89 -18.21 16.94
N VAL A 91 -35.10 -17.81 17.29
CA VAL A 91 -36.33 -18.57 17.48
C VAL A 91 -36.82 -19.26 16.21
N ASN A 92 -37.41 -20.43 16.45
CA ASN A 92 -37.96 -21.37 15.51
C ASN A 92 -39.42 -21.01 15.14
N GLY A 93 -39.77 -21.19 13.88
CA GLY A 93 -41.15 -21.19 13.37
C GLY A 93 -41.17 -21.57 11.87
N LYS A 94 -41.01 -22.87 11.52
CA LYS A 94 -42.07 -23.80 11.06
C LYS A 94 -42.80 -23.28 9.79
N VAL A 95 -42.99 -23.96 8.64
CA VAL A 95 -43.21 -25.37 8.28
C VAL A 95 -42.99 -25.57 6.77
N GLN A 96 -42.33 -26.68 6.43
CA GLN A 96 -42.46 -27.65 5.31
C GLN A 96 -43.33 -27.39 4.05
N SER A 97 -42.68 -27.59 2.89
CA SER A 97 -42.92 -28.62 1.85
C SER A 97 -44.27 -28.74 1.11
N ARG A 98 -44.24 -28.61 -0.24
CA ARG A 98 -44.82 -29.54 -1.25
C ARG A 98 -44.38 -29.17 -2.70
N LYS A 99 -43.97 -30.19 -3.47
CA LYS A 99 -43.70 -30.22 -4.95
C LYS A 99 -44.99 -30.70 -5.70
N PRO A 100 -45.00 -30.96 -7.03
CA PRO A 100 -44.66 -30.17 -8.25
C PRO A 100 -45.78 -30.24 -9.36
N SER A 101 -45.71 -29.47 -10.47
CA SER A 101 -46.02 -29.90 -11.88
C SER A 101 -46.15 -28.74 -12.93
N MET A 102 -45.34 -28.83 -14.02
CA MET A 102 -45.53 -28.57 -15.49
C MET A 102 -46.11 -27.25 -16.07
N THR A 103 -45.27 -26.36 -16.65
CA THR A 103 -45.02 -26.00 -18.11
C THR A 103 -45.87 -24.84 -18.69
N PRO A 104 -45.45 -24.04 -19.73
CA PRO A 104 -44.19 -23.97 -20.50
C PRO A 104 -43.57 -22.53 -20.68
N THR A 105 -42.40 -22.51 -21.32
CA THR A 105 -41.44 -21.42 -21.66
C THR A 105 -41.90 -20.44 -22.77
N PRO A 106 -41.22 -19.29 -23.01
CA PRO A 106 -40.02 -19.21 -23.89
C PRO A 106 -38.84 -18.38 -23.29
N ALA A 107 -37.65 -18.98 -23.12
CA ALA A 107 -36.46 -18.92 -24.01
C ALA A 107 -35.64 -17.60 -23.88
N THR A 108 -34.70 -17.53 -22.90
CA THR A 108 -33.20 -17.65 -22.99
C THR A 108 -32.44 -16.34 -23.32
N PRO A 109 -31.16 -16.14 -22.91
CA PRO A 109 -30.27 -17.02 -22.11
C PRO A 109 -29.76 -16.37 -20.80
N THR A 110 -29.76 -17.09 -19.67
CA THR A 110 -28.72 -18.02 -19.17
C THR A 110 -27.43 -17.36 -18.70
N SER A 111 -27.45 -16.99 -17.41
CA SER A 111 -26.51 -17.41 -16.36
C SER A 111 -25.00 -17.35 -16.62
N ALA A 112 -24.33 -16.45 -15.90
CA ALA A 112 -23.03 -16.73 -15.33
C ALA A 112 -23.03 -16.40 -13.82
N ASN A 113 -22.82 -17.46 -13.05
CA ASN A 113 -22.65 -17.54 -11.61
C ASN A 113 -21.51 -16.60 -11.14
N PRO A 114 -21.67 -15.70 -10.16
CA PRO A 114 -20.56 -14.87 -9.69
C PRO A 114 -19.74 -15.66 -8.67
N SER A 115 -18.76 -16.42 -9.17
CA SER A 115 -17.77 -17.08 -8.33
C SER A 115 -16.45 -16.31 -8.40
N LYS A 116 -16.15 -15.59 -7.30
CA LYS A 116 -14.87 -14.90 -6.94
C LYS A 116 -14.64 -13.52 -7.59
N ASN A 117 -14.83 -12.44 -6.81
CA ASN A 117 -14.08 -11.17 -6.85
C ASN A 117 -13.41 -10.72 -8.16
N ASP A 118 -14.10 -10.78 -9.31
CA ASP A 118 -13.58 -10.19 -10.54
C ASP A 118 -14.04 -8.74 -10.63
N LEU A 119 -13.09 -7.85 -10.40
CA LEU A 119 -13.22 -6.41 -10.65
C LEU A 119 -13.56 -6.22 -12.13
N ARG A 120 -14.54 -5.35 -12.46
CA ARG A 120 -14.93 -5.11 -13.86
C ARG A 120 -13.75 -4.53 -14.65
N SER A 121 -13.57 -4.95 -15.89
CA SER A 121 -12.49 -4.55 -16.81
C SER A 121 -12.99 -4.41 -18.24
N ALA A 122 -12.22 -3.75 -19.11
CA ALA A 122 -12.58 -3.58 -20.52
C ALA A 122 -12.83 -4.92 -21.24
N LYS A 123 -12.14 -5.98 -20.78
CA LYS A 123 -12.26 -7.35 -21.30
C LYS A 123 -13.51 -8.07 -20.83
N THR A 124 -13.98 -7.79 -19.61
CA THR A 124 -15.25 -8.36 -19.12
C THR A 124 -16.46 -7.68 -19.75
N ASP A 125 -16.30 -6.40 -20.11
CA ASP A 125 -17.40 -5.58 -20.66
C ASP A 125 -17.47 -5.62 -22.20
N GLY A 126 -16.53 -6.32 -22.86
CA GLY A 126 -16.54 -6.51 -24.32
C GLY A 126 -16.35 -5.23 -25.13
N VAL A 127 -15.74 -4.20 -24.53
CA VAL A 127 -15.61 -2.87 -25.13
C VAL A 127 -14.51 -2.87 -26.21
N GLN A 128 -14.85 -2.39 -27.42
CA GLN A 128 -13.87 -2.15 -28.47
C GLN A 128 -13.12 -0.83 -28.23
N ILE A 129 -11.79 -0.92 -28.12
CA ILE A 129 -10.89 0.19 -27.78
C ILE A 129 -10.07 0.65 -29.01
N ASP A 130 -10.11 -0.11 -30.10
CA ASP A 130 -9.34 0.11 -31.34
C ASP A 130 -9.95 1.24 -32.21
N ILE A 131 -9.89 2.48 -31.72
CA ILE A 131 -10.65 3.59 -32.32
C ILE A 131 -9.73 4.77 -32.67
N THR A 132 -8.56 4.85 -32.05
CA THR A 132 -7.64 5.99 -32.25
C THR A 132 -6.61 5.72 -33.35
N GLY A 133 -6.47 4.47 -33.81
CA GLY A 133 -5.53 4.06 -34.85
C GLY A 133 -4.07 3.91 -34.37
N ASP A 134 -3.76 4.34 -33.13
CA ASP A 134 -2.47 4.18 -32.49
C ASP A 134 -2.59 3.19 -31.31
N LYS A 135 -1.94 2.03 -31.46
CA LYS A 135 -1.92 0.95 -30.46
C LYS A 135 -1.47 1.39 -29.08
N THR A 136 -0.65 2.45 -28.98
CA THR A 136 -0.20 2.96 -27.68
C THR A 136 -1.28 3.79 -27.00
N ARG A 137 -2.03 4.58 -27.76
CA ARG A 137 -3.15 5.38 -27.27
C ARG A 137 -4.31 4.49 -26.85
N ASP A 138 -4.65 3.50 -27.68
CA ASP A 138 -5.72 2.54 -27.37
C ASP A 138 -5.42 1.77 -26.07
N LYS A 139 -4.17 1.33 -25.85
CA LYS A 139 -3.75 0.73 -24.56
C LYS A 139 -3.81 1.70 -23.38
N CYS A 140 -3.57 2.98 -23.59
CA CYS A 140 -3.70 3.99 -22.54
C CYS A 140 -5.18 4.19 -22.15
N VAL A 141 -6.09 4.19 -23.12
CA VAL A 141 -7.54 4.22 -22.89
C VAL A 141 -7.99 2.96 -22.14
N GLU A 142 -7.50 1.78 -22.54
CA GLU A 142 -7.77 0.50 -21.85
C GLU A 142 -7.37 0.57 -20.37
N LEU A 143 -6.16 1.06 -20.08
CA LEU A 143 -5.69 1.21 -18.69
C LEU A 143 -6.61 2.14 -17.89
N ILE A 144 -6.96 3.30 -18.43
CA ILE A 144 -7.85 4.25 -17.73
C ILE A 144 -9.25 3.62 -17.53
N TYR A 145 -9.78 2.92 -18.53
CA TYR A 145 -11.05 2.21 -18.43
C TYR A 145 -11.03 1.20 -17.28
N ASP A 146 -10.01 0.34 -17.24
CA ASP A 146 -9.87 -0.68 -16.20
C ASP A 146 -9.78 -0.08 -14.78
N ALA A 147 -9.11 1.06 -14.63
CA ALA A 147 -9.07 1.76 -13.36
C ALA A 147 -10.46 2.26 -12.94
N LEU A 148 -11.21 2.87 -13.86
CA LEU A 148 -12.56 3.40 -13.58
C LEU A 148 -13.58 2.27 -13.35
N ALA A 149 -13.50 1.17 -14.10
CA ALA A 149 -14.43 0.04 -14.06
C ALA A 149 -14.35 -0.77 -12.76
N SER A 150 -13.15 -0.90 -12.17
CA SER A 150 -12.82 -1.83 -11.09
C SER A 150 -13.85 -1.96 -9.95
N ASP A 151 -14.35 -0.86 -9.38
CA ASP A 151 -15.42 -0.83 -8.36
C ASP A 151 -16.62 0.06 -8.74
N SER A 152 -16.73 0.51 -9.99
CA SER A 152 -17.89 1.34 -10.37
C SER A 152 -19.07 0.42 -10.70
N GLY A 153 -20.30 0.89 -10.53
CA GLY A 153 -21.52 0.25 -11.06
C GLY A 153 -22.05 0.92 -12.33
N ALA A 154 -21.37 1.96 -12.81
CA ALA A 154 -21.79 2.79 -13.93
C ALA A 154 -21.83 2.03 -15.27
N PRO A 155 -22.64 2.49 -16.26
CA PRO A 155 -22.71 1.85 -17.56
C PRO A 155 -21.38 1.96 -18.32
N PRO A 156 -21.02 0.92 -19.09
CA PRO A 156 -19.72 0.84 -19.78
C PRO A 156 -19.51 2.01 -20.75
N ASP A 157 -20.55 2.46 -21.45
CA ASP A 157 -20.47 3.58 -22.39
C ASP A 157 -20.04 4.91 -21.73
N GLN A 158 -20.51 5.16 -20.51
CA GLN A 158 -20.13 6.37 -19.77
C GLN A 158 -18.66 6.32 -19.35
N ILE A 159 -18.21 5.16 -18.86
CA ILE A 159 -16.81 4.94 -18.45
C ILE A 159 -15.89 5.10 -19.66
N LEU A 160 -16.29 4.53 -20.80
CA LEU A 160 -15.58 4.64 -22.08
C LEU A 160 -15.46 6.10 -22.54
N LYS A 161 -16.57 6.85 -22.52
CA LYS A 161 -16.58 8.28 -22.87
C LYS A 161 -15.64 9.10 -21.97
N ARG A 162 -15.63 8.81 -20.67
CA ARG A 162 -14.71 9.46 -19.72
C ARG A 162 -13.26 9.07 -19.98
N ALA A 163 -12.96 7.78 -20.17
CA ALA A 163 -11.60 7.31 -20.45
C ALA A 163 -11.00 7.94 -21.72
N ARG A 164 -11.79 8.03 -22.81
CA ARG A 164 -11.38 8.72 -24.03
C ARG A 164 -11.14 10.22 -23.80
N GLY A 165 -12.01 10.86 -23.03
CA GLY A 165 -11.83 12.26 -22.67
C GLY A 165 -10.50 12.51 -21.96
N ILE A 166 -10.19 11.67 -20.96
CA ILE A 166 -8.95 11.77 -20.18
C ILE A 166 -7.74 11.58 -21.08
N GLU A 167 -7.74 10.55 -21.91
CA GLU A 167 -6.66 10.30 -22.86
C GLU A 167 -6.44 11.51 -23.80
N SER A 168 -7.52 12.03 -24.39
CA SER A 168 -7.45 13.16 -25.32
C SER A 168 -6.95 14.44 -24.63
N SER A 169 -7.35 14.68 -23.38
CA SER A 169 -6.89 15.84 -22.61
C SER A 169 -5.42 15.71 -22.23
N VAL A 170 -4.97 14.52 -21.84
CA VAL A 170 -3.54 14.27 -21.56
C VAL A 170 -2.73 14.41 -22.85
N LEU A 171 -3.20 13.90 -23.98
CA LEU A 171 -2.51 14.09 -25.26
C LEU A 171 -2.43 15.58 -25.64
N SER A 172 -3.50 16.36 -25.42
CA SER A 172 -3.48 17.81 -25.68
C SER A 172 -2.43 18.55 -24.84
N LEU A 173 -2.05 18.04 -23.67
CA LEU A 173 -1.02 18.66 -22.82
C LEU A 173 0.41 18.27 -23.24
N PHE A 174 0.60 17.07 -23.79
CA PHE A 174 1.93 16.55 -24.12
C PHE A 174 2.23 16.56 -25.63
N GLU A 175 1.22 16.80 -26.48
CA GLU A 175 1.22 16.87 -27.95
C GLU A 175 1.73 15.61 -28.69
N THR A 176 2.41 14.71 -27.98
CA THR A 176 3.03 13.49 -28.53
C THR A 176 2.96 12.33 -27.54
N THR A 177 3.02 11.09 -28.06
CA THR A 177 3.07 9.85 -27.28
C THR A 177 4.47 9.58 -26.69
N ASN A 178 5.05 10.58 -26.03
CA ASN A 178 6.36 10.49 -25.39
C ASN A 178 6.30 9.68 -24.06
N GLN A 179 7.45 9.38 -23.47
CA GLN A 179 7.57 8.71 -22.18
C GLN A 179 6.89 9.51 -21.05
N ALA A 180 6.90 10.84 -21.11
CA ALA A 180 6.20 11.71 -20.16
C ALA A 180 4.67 11.50 -20.21
N TYR A 181 4.10 11.41 -21.42
CA TYR A 181 2.69 11.07 -21.64
C TYR A 181 2.35 9.70 -21.01
N LYS A 182 3.15 8.66 -21.31
CA LYS A 182 2.96 7.32 -20.72
C LYS A 182 3.11 7.32 -19.20
N ALA A 183 4.02 8.13 -18.64
CA ALA A 183 4.20 8.27 -17.21
C ALA A 183 2.99 8.93 -16.54
N LYS A 184 2.40 9.96 -17.17
CA LYS A 184 1.19 10.61 -16.67
C LYS A 184 0.00 9.65 -16.69
N ILE A 185 -0.22 8.90 -17.77
CA ILE A 185 -1.28 7.88 -17.84
C ILE A 185 -1.10 6.81 -16.76
N ARG A 186 0.13 6.33 -16.54
CA ARG A 186 0.42 5.37 -15.46
C ARG A 186 0.15 5.95 -14.07
N SER A 187 0.50 7.21 -13.84
CA SER A 187 0.20 7.90 -12.58
C SER A 187 -1.31 8.03 -12.35
N LEU A 188 -2.07 8.43 -13.37
CA LEU A 188 -3.53 8.49 -13.32
C LEU A 188 -4.15 7.12 -13.04
N PHE A 189 -3.66 6.08 -13.72
CA PHE A 189 -4.11 4.71 -13.51
C PHE A 189 -3.94 4.25 -12.06
N VAL A 190 -2.76 4.45 -11.47
CA VAL A 190 -2.48 4.02 -10.09
C VAL A 190 -3.32 4.81 -9.08
N ASN A 191 -3.43 6.12 -9.24
CA ASN A 191 -4.21 6.97 -8.34
C ASN A 191 -5.71 6.67 -8.43
N LEU A 192 -6.24 6.45 -9.64
CA LEU A 192 -7.63 6.05 -9.81
C LEU A 192 -7.85 4.66 -9.21
N LYS A 193 -6.99 3.68 -9.49
CA LYS A 193 -7.14 2.30 -8.99
C LYS A 193 -6.85 2.12 -7.49
N ASP A 194 -6.56 3.21 -6.76
CA ASP A 194 -6.33 3.13 -5.32
C ASP A 194 -7.62 2.75 -4.57
N LYS A 195 -7.56 1.65 -3.84
CA LYS A 195 -8.68 1.13 -3.04
C LYS A 195 -8.98 2.03 -1.84
N ASN A 196 -8.01 2.81 -1.39
CA ASN A 196 -8.16 3.70 -0.26
C ASN A 196 -8.84 5.04 -0.63
N ASN A 197 -9.07 5.29 -1.93
CA ASN A 197 -9.75 6.49 -2.41
C ASN A 197 -10.83 6.19 -3.47
N PRO A 198 -11.92 5.49 -3.12
CA PRO A 198 -13.01 5.22 -4.06
C PRO A 198 -13.74 6.49 -4.50
N GLY A 199 -13.77 7.53 -3.64
CA GLY A 199 -14.45 8.79 -3.92
C GLY A 199 -13.88 9.56 -5.11
N LEU A 200 -12.57 9.47 -5.36
CA LEU A 200 -11.95 10.06 -6.55
C LEU A 200 -12.51 9.44 -7.83
N ARG A 201 -12.64 8.11 -7.86
CA ARG A 201 -13.17 7.40 -9.03
C ARG A 201 -14.63 7.73 -9.28
N GLU A 202 -15.44 7.75 -8.22
CA GLU A 202 -16.84 8.15 -8.31
C GLU A 202 -16.98 9.57 -8.86
N SER A 203 -16.22 10.52 -8.32
CA SER A 203 -16.21 11.94 -8.75
C SER A 203 -15.81 12.13 -10.23
N VAL A 204 -14.95 11.26 -10.76
CA VAL A 204 -14.55 11.29 -12.18
C VAL A 204 -15.63 10.69 -13.09
N VAL A 205 -16.31 9.62 -12.62
CA VAL A 205 -17.39 8.97 -13.37
C VAL A 205 -18.66 9.84 -13.39
N SER A 206 -19.04 10.41 -12.23
CA SER A 206 -20.14 11.37 -12.09
C SER A 206 -19.89 12.64 -12.90
N GLY A 207 -18.63 13.08 -12.98
CA GLY A 207 -18.22 14.29 -13.70
C GLY A 207 -18.04 15.51 -12.80
N ASP A 208 -18.05 15.35 -11.47
CA ASP A 208 -17.72 16.41 -10.51
C ASP A 208 -16.28 16.92 -10.72
N ILE A 209 -15.39 16.01 -11.11
CA ILE A 209 -14.04 16.36 -11.56
C ILE A 209 -14.03 16.38 -13.09
N SER A 210 -13.83 17.58 -13.65
CA SER A 210 -13.65 17.73 -15.09
C SER A 210 -12.39 17.00 -15.55
N VAL A 211 -12.45 16.47 -16.78
CA VAL A 211 -11.36 15.77 -17.44
C VAL A 211 -10.08 16.63 -17.53
N ASP A 212 -10.21 17.92 -17.86
CA ASP A 212 -9.07 18.83 -17.98
C ASP A 212 -8.37 19.08 -16.63
N ARG A 213 -9.17 19.24 -15.56
CA ARG A 213 -8.63 19.34 -14.19
C ARG A 213 -7.89 18.06 -13.78
N LEU A 214 -8.44 16.88 -14.11
CA LEU A 214 -7.81 15.59 -13.82
C LEU A 214 -6.46 15.42 -14.55
N SER A 215 -6.36 15.93 -15.78
CA SER A 215 -5.09 15.89 -16.53
C SER A 215 -4.02 16.79 -15.92
N LYS A 216 -4.41 17.93 -15.34
CA LYS A 216 -3.49 18.91 -14.75
C LYS A 216 -3.12 18.63 -13.29
N MET A 217 -3.98 17.97 -12.52
CA MET A 217 -3.74 17.75 -11.10
C MET A 217 -2.49 16.90 -10.82
N SER A 218 -1.84 17.17 -9.69
CA SER A 218 -0.65 16.45 -9.25
C SER A 218 -1.01 15.13 -8.57
N SER A 219 -0.05 14.21 -8.44
CA SER A 219 -0.25 12.95 -7.71
C SER A 219 -0.65 13.19 -6.24
N GLU A 220 -0.11 14.24 -5.62
CA GLU A 220 -0.41 14.60 -4.24
C GLU A 220 -1.85 15.10 -4.11
N GLU A 221 -2.33 15.85 -5.10
CA GLU A 221 -3.70 16.36 -5.15
C GLU A 221 -4.76 15.28 -5.42
N MET A 222 -4.39 14.13 -6.01
CA MET A 222 -5.33 13.00 -6.19
C MET A 222 -5.36 12.03 -5.01
N ALA A 223 -4.41 12.12 -4.09
CA ALA A 223 -4.34 11.22 -2.96
C ALA A 223 -5.58 11.35 -2.05
N SER A 224 -5.84 10.31 -1.25
CA SER A 224 -6.89 10.34 -0.23
C SER A 224 -6.66 11.50 0.74
N GLU A 225 -7.73 12.00 1.36
CA GLU A 225 -7.63 13.10 2.33
C GLU A 225 -6.71 12.73 3.50
N GLU A 226 -6.79 11.49 3.98
CA GLU A 226 -5.91 10.97 5.03
C GLU A 226 -4.44 11.00 4.58
N ARG A 227 -4.15 10.57 3.34
CA ARG A 227 -2.79 10.56 2.82
C ARG A 227 -2.25 11.98 2.64
N LYS A 228 -3.08 12.89 2.12
CA LYS A 228 -2.74 14.33 2.01
C LYS A 228 -2.42 14.93 3.37
N ALA A 229 -3.22 14.63 4.39
CA ALA A 229 -2.99 15.11 5.75
C ALA A 229 -1.67 14.56 6.33
N ALA A 230 -1.38 13.27 6.11
CA ALA A 230 -0.13 12.65 6.55
C ALA A 230 1.08 13.27 5.85
N ASP A 231 1.04 13.44 4.52
CA ASP A 231 2.14 14.04 3.77
C ASP A 231 2.34 15.52 4.14
N ASN A 232 1.27 16.27 4.39
CA ASN A 232 1.35 17.66 4.89
C ASN A 232 1.99 17.73 6.28
N LYS A 233 1.65 16.80 7.19
CA LYS A 233 2.26 16.72 8.52
C LYS A 233 3.75 16.40 8.42
N ILE A 234 4.15 15.49 7.53
CA ILE A 234 5.56 15.18 7.28
C ILE A 234 6.29 16.41 6.73
N LYS A 235 5.68 17.14 5.78
CA LYS A 235 6.24 18.39 5.24
C LYS A 235 6.45 19.43 6.34
N GLU A 236 5.47 19.62 7.21
CA GLU A 236 5.56 20.56 8.33
C GLU A 236 6.63 20.14 9.35
N GLN A 237 6.69 18.85 9.70
CA GLN A 237 7.74 18.31 10.57
C GLN A 237 9.14 18.46 9.98
N ASN A 238 9.29 18.17 8.68
CA ASN A 238 10.56 18.36 7.97
C ASN A 238 10.97 19.83 7.96
N PHE A 239 10.00 20.73 7.72
CA PHE A 239 10.23 22.17 7.77
C PHE A 239 10.68 22.60 9.18
N GLN A 240 9.95 22.20 10.22
CA GLN A 240 10.29 22.51 11.61
C GLN A 240 11.64 21.95 12.02
N SER A 241 11.95 20.71 11.63
CA SER A 241 13.24 20.07 11.95
C SER A 241 14.42 20.71 11.19
N SER A 242 14.15 21.36 10.06
CA SER A 242 15.16 22.09 9.29
C SER A 242 15.45 23.48 9.88
N LEU A 243 14.55 24.02 10.70
CA LEU A 243 14.81 25.25 11.45
C LEU A 243 15.78 24.91 12.58
N GLY A 244 16.97 25.52 12.53
CA GLY A 244 17.95 25.40 13.61
C GLY A 244 17.35 25.88 14.93
N ALA A 245 17.61 25.14 16.02
CA ALA A 245 17.26 25.60 17.35
C ALA A 245 18.02 26.90 17.63
N GLU A 246 17.31 28.00 17.79
CA GLU A 246 17.91 29.24 18.27
C GLU A 246 18.30 29.05 19.74
N GLU A 247 19.56 29.30 20.08
CA GLU A 247 20.03 29.23 21.46
C GLU A 247 19.26 30.27 22.29
N GLN A 248 18.35 29.81 23.15
CA GLN A 248 17.70 30.64 24.14
C GLN A 248 18.74 31.08 25.19
N GLN A 249 19.34 32.25 24.99
CA GLN A 249 20.21 32.89 25.96
C GLN A 249 19.40 33.89 26.78
N ALA A 250 19.56 33.87 28.10
CA ALA A 250 18.84 34.78 28.99
C ALA A 250 19.17 36.24 28.68
N GLU A 251 18.15 37.05 28.42
CA GLU A 251 18.28 38.49 28.30
C GLU A 251 18.30 39.13 29.69
N THR A 252 19.25 40.02 29.91
CA THR A 252 19.34 40.86 31.11
C THR A 252 19.31 42.33 30.71
N ASP A 253 18.71 43.13 31.58
CA ASP A 253 18.67 44.58 31.53
C ASP A 253 19.77 45.23 32.37
N ALA A 254 20.66 44.47 33.00
CA ALA A 254 21.76 45.01 33.81
C ALA A 254 22.74 45.87 32.98
N PHE A 255 22.87 45.58 31.68
CA PHE A 255 23.81 46.26 30.79
C PHE A 255 23.08 47.10 29.73
N GLN A 256 23.55 48.33 29.51
CA GLN A 256 23.09 49.19 28.43
C GLN A 256 24.07 49.15 27.24
N CYS A 257 23.57 48.89 26.04
CA CYS A 257 24.40 48.88 24.84
C CYS A 257 24.83 50.29 24.44
N SER A 258 26.12 50.51 24.21
CA SER A 258 26.65 51.83 23.78
C SER A 258 26.17 52.27 22.39
N ARG A 259 25.90 51.31 21.48
CA ARG A 259 25.55 51.61 20.08
C ARG A 259 24.06 51.94 19.88
N CYS A 260 23.17 51.14 20.46
CA CYS A 260 21.71 51.32 20.31
C CYS A 260 21.00 51.83 21.57
N LYS A 261 21.73 52.01 22.68
CA LYS A 261 21.23 52.49 23.98
C LYS A 261 20.15 51.62 24.64
N GLN A 262 19.83 50.46 24.08
CA GLN A 262 18.88 49.52 24.66
C GLN A 262 19.53 48.65 25.74
N ARG A 263 18.70 48.19 26.68
CA ARG A 263 19.06 47.31 27.80
C ARG A 263 18.63 45.86 27.54
N LYS A 264 18.86 45.37 26.32
CA LYS A 264 18.61 43.98 25.93
C LYS A 264 19.94 43.33 25.59
N CYS A 265 20.54 42.71 26.60
CA CYS A 265 21.88 42.16 26.52
C CYS A 265 21.91 40.74 27.08
N ARG A 266 22.77 39.89 26.52
CA ARG A 266 23.11 38.59 27.10
C ARG A 266 24.57 38.62 27.55
N TYR A 267 24.89 37.98 28.67
CA TYR A 267 26.25 37.95 29.19
C TYR A 267 26.72 36.53 29.48
N ARG A 268 28.03 36.31 29.38
CA ARG A 268 28.70 35.12 29.88
C ARG A 268 29.97 35.53 30.60
N GLN A 269 30.30 34.85 31.69
CA GLN A 269 31.53 35.08 32.43
C GLN A 269 32.53 33.99 32.09
N ALA A 270 33.79 34.37 31.89
CA ALA A 270 34.89 33.41 31.72
C ALA A 270 36.16 33.95 32.37
N GLN A 271 36.89 33.08 33.06
CA GLN A 271 38.21 33.39 33.59
C GLN A 271 39.21 33.41 32.43
N THR A 272 39.59 34.60 31.97
CA THR A 272 40.60 34.76 30.90
C THR A 272 41.93 35.30 31.39
N ARG A 273 42.07 35.48 32.71
CA ARG A 273 43.26 36.03 33.37
C ARG A 273 43.71 35.11 34.51
N SER A 274 44.82 35.44 35.18
CA SER A 274 45.34 34.68 36.32
C SER A 274 44.28 34.50 37.41
N ALA A 275 44.46 33.51 38.29
CA ALA A 275 43.51 33.20 39.36
C ALA A 275 43.33 34.35 40.37
N ASP A 276 44.28 35.28 40.41
CA ASP A 276 44.27 36.45 41.30
C ASP A 276 43.37 37.59 40.80
N GLU A 277 42.90 37.52 39.55
CA GLU A 277 42.04 38.54 38.93
C GLU A 277 40.58 38.07 38.80
N PRO A 278 39.57 38.96 38.90
CA PRO A 278 38.17 38.57 38.77
C PRO A 278 37.81 38.09 37.36
N MET A 279 36.70 37.36 37.23
CA MET A 279 36.22 36.83 35.94
C MET A 279 35.91 37.94 34.94
N THR A 280 36.26 37.72 33.67
CA THR A 280 35.90 38.64 32.58
C THR A 280 34.48 38.38 32.11
N THR A 281 33.65 39.43 32.13
CA THR A 281 32.25 39.38 31.66
C THR A 281 32.18 39.79 30.20
N PHE A 282 31.71 38.89 29.32
CA PHE A 282 31.44 39.15 27.91
C PHE A 282 29.97 39.46 27.72
N VAL A 283 29.64 40.65 27.20
CA VAL A 283 28.27 41.09 26.97
C VAL A 283 28.02 41.23 25.47
N THR A 284 26.89 40.72 25.01
CA THR A 284 26.41 40.88 23.63
C THR A 284 25.02 41.50 23.63
N CYS A 285 24.82 42.59 22.90
CA CYS A 285 23.49 43.18 22.72
C CYS A 285 22.64 42.29 21.78
N THR A 286 21.42 41.95 22.16
CA THR A 286 20.54 41.10 21.34
C THR A 286 19.90 41.85 20.16
N ASN A 287 19.79 43.18 20.23
CA ASN A 287 19.24 43.97 19.12
C ASN A 287 20.27 44.29 18.03
N CYS A 288 21.41 44.90 18.39
CA CYS A 288 22.41 45.34 17.40
C CYS A 288 23.63 44.40 17.26
N ASN A 289 23.65 43.28 17.97
CA ASN A 289 24.75 42.31 18.01
C ASN A 289 26.13 42.90 18.36
N ASN A 290 26.18 44.09 18.97
CA ASN A 290 27.41 44.67 19.49
C ASN A 290 27.95 43.82 20.66
N ARG A 291 29.26 43.58 20.69
CA ARG A 291 29.93 42.73 21.69
C ARG A 291 31.01 43.53 22.40
N TRP A 292 31.07 43.43 23.72
CA TRP A 292 32.11 44.07 24.53
C TRP A 292 32.40 43.25 25.79
N LYS A 293 33.50 43.59 26.49
CA LYS A 293 33.95 42.88 27.70
C LYS A 293 34.31 43.85 28.82
N PHE A 294 34.15 43.41 30.06
CA PHE A 294 34.66 44.08 31.26
C PHE A 294 35.45 43.09 32.11
N SER A 295 36.58 43.54 32.64
CA SER A 295 37.44 42.82 33.60
C SER A 295 37.53 43.64 34.88
#